data_AF-A0A9X1JM49-F1
#
_entry.id   AF-A0A9X1JM49-F1
#
_cell.length_a   1.000
_cell.length_b   1.000
_cell.length_c   1.000
_cell.angle_alpha   90.00
_cell.angle_beta   90.00
_cell.angle_gamma   90.00
#
_symmetry.space_group_name_H-M   'P 1'
#
loop_
_entity.id
_entity.type
_entity.pdbx_description
1 polymer ?
#
loop_
_entity_poly.entity_id
_entity_poly.type
_entity_poly.pdbx_seq_one_letter_code
_entity_poly.pdbx_strand_id
1 'polypeptide(L)'
;MSARAAQLPPSEDWRLWLIMAGRGFGKTRAGAEWVRNIAETNCNARIALVSASLSEARAVMVEGESGIIACSPPDRAPVFEASLRRLRWPNGAQAQLFSAAEPESLRGPQHSHACRTGSKRILHQSSVCDDRWYNPIRC
;
A
#
# COMPACT_ATOMS: atom_id res chain seq x y z
N MET A 1 13.75 -1.58 11.13
CA MET A 1 12.33 -1.79 10.78
C MET A 1 11.50 -1.47 12.02
N SER A 2 10.48 -0.60 11.93
CA SER A 2 9.69 -0.15 13.08
C SER A 2 8.23 -0.62 13.07
N ALA A 3 7.81 -1.38 12.04
CA ALA A 3 6.49 -2.00 11.99
C ALA A 3 6.35 -3.15 13.01
N ARG A 4 5.21 -3.19 13.71
CA ARG A 4 4.81 -4.31 14.58
C ARG A 4 4.38 -5.50 13.72
N ALA A 5 4.42 -6.72 14.25
CA ALA A 5 4.03 -7.94 13.50
C ALA A 5 2.64 -7.83 12.82
N ALA A 6 1.66 -7.20 13.47
CA ALA A 6 0.33 -6.97 12.91
C ALA A 6 0.27 -5.95 11.75
N GLN A 7 1.37 -5.27 11.45
CA GLN A 7 1.53 -4.30 10.37
C GLN A 7 2.36 -4.87 9.20
N LEU A 8 2.69 -6.17 9.24
CA LEU A 8 3.35 -6.87 8.15
C LEU A 8 2.32 -7.61 7.30
N PRO A 9 2.57 -7.75 5.99
CA PRO A 9 1.77 -8.63 5.16
C PRO A 9 1.91 -10.09 5.63
N PRO A 10 0.92 -10.96 5.33
CA PRO A 10 1.06 -12.40 5.51
C PRO A 10 2.28 -12.92 4.77
N SER A 11 2.93 -13.95 5.31
CA SER A 11 4.10 -14.60 4.71
C SER A 11 3.77 -15.53 3.55
N GLU A 12 2.49 -15.86 3.34
CA GLU A 12 1.98 -16.72 2.27
C GLU A 12 1.62 -15.92 1.01
N ASP A 13 1.22 -16.60 -0.07
CA ASP A 13 0.74 -15.95 -1.30
C ASP A 13 -0.67 -15.37 -1.09
N TRP A 14 -0.82 -14.06 -1.30
CA TRP A 14 -2.11 -13.38 -1.21
C TRP A 14 -2.29 -12.40 -2.37
N ARG A 15 -3.54 -12.23 -2.80
CA ARG A 15 -3.91 -11.27 -3.86
C ARG A 15 -4.36 -9.92 -3.31
N LEU A 16 -4.89 -9.91 -2.09
CA LEU A 16 -5.40 -8.71 -1.43
C LEU A 16 -5.01 -8.74 0.05
N TRP A 17 -4.36 -7.66 0.52
CA TRP A 17 -4.11 -7.42 1.92
C TRP A 17 -4.90 -6.18 2.37
N LEU A 18 -5.85 -6.39 3.28
CA LEU A 18 -6.75 -5.36 3.78
C LEU A 18 -6.54 -5.13 5.28
N ILE A 19 -6.22 -3.89 5.66
CA ILE A 19 -6.07 -3.49 7.06
C ILE A 19 -7.29 -2.66 7.48
N MET A 20 -8.25 -3.30 8.16
CA MET A 20 -9.37 -2.62 8.81
C MET A 20 -9.05 -2.37 10.28
N ALA A 21 -8.73 -1.13 10.63
CA ALA A 21 -8.38 -0.79 12.02
C ALA A 21 -8.90 0.59 12.42
N GLY A 22 -8.95 0.87 13.73
CA GLY A 22 -9.28 2.20 14.27
C GLY A 22 -8.17 3.24 14.06
N ARG A 23 -8.43 4.50 14.46
CA ARG A 23 -7.42 5.57 14.47
C ARG A 23 -6.23 5.17 15.36
N GLY A 24 -5.01 5.49 14.97
CA GLY A 24 -3.80 5.17 15.76
C GLY A 24 -3.17 3.79 15.51
N PHE A 25 -3.80 2.91 14.72
CA PHE A 25 -3.20 1.59 14.38
C PHE A 25 -1.93 1.69 13.50
N GLY A 26 -1.72 2.82 12.80
CA GLY A 26 -0.58 2.97 11.90
C GLY A 26 -0.77 2.38 10.50
N LYS A 27 -2.00 2.38 9.97
CA LYS A 27 -2.32 1.91 8.60
C LYS A 27 -1.44 2.56 7.53
N THR A 28 -1.22 3.87 7.63
CA THR A 28 -0.38 4.63 6.70
C THR A 28 1.08 4.19 6.77
N ARG A 29 1.62 4.00 7.99
CA ARG A 29 2.97 3.48 8.22
C ARG A 29 3.13 2.06 7.64
N ALA A 30 2.17 1.17 7.93
CA ALA A 30 2.17 -0.20 7.42
C ALA A 30 2.18 -0.24 5.88
N GLY A 31 1.32 0.56 5.24
CA GLY A 31 1.29 0.69 3.78
C GLY A 31 2.61 1.25 3.22
N ALA A 32 3.16 2.30 3.83
CA ALA A 32 4.42 2.89 3.40
C ALA A 32 5.60 1.93 3.52
N GLU A 33 5.71 1.19 4.64
CA GLU A 33 6.76 0.19 4.82
C GLU A 33 6.63 -0.99 3.86
N TRP A 34 5.40 -1.41 3.54
CA TRP A 34 5.15 -2.44 2.53
C TRP A 34 5.56 -2.00 1.12
N VAL A 35 5.15 -0.78 0.71
CA VAL A 35 5.56 -0.19 -0.58
C VAL A 35 7.08 -0.08 -0.66
N ARG A 36 7.73 0.39 0.41
CA ARG A 36 9.20 0.46 0.50
C ARG A 36 9.82 -0.92 0.31
N ASN A 37 9.34 -1.94 1.02
CA ASN A 37 9.90 -3.29 0.93
C ASN A 37 9.82 -3.86 -0.48
N ILE A 38 8.68 -3.68 -1.18
CA ILE A 38 8.53 -4.10 -2.57
C ILE A 38 9.48 -3.34 -3.49
N ALA A 39 9.53 -2.01 -3.35
CA ALA A 39 10.38 -1.17 -4.18
C ALA A 39 11.87 -1.48 -3.99
N GLU A 40 12.32 -1.77 -2.76
CA GLU A 40 13.70 -2.13 -2.45
C GLU A 40 14.07 -3.54 -2.96
N THR A 41 13.12 -4.49 -2.91
CA THR A 41 13.37 -5.88 -3.33
C THR A 41 13.26 -6.09 -4.84
N ASN A 42 12.45 -5.28 -5.54
CA ASN A 42 12.23 -5.40 -6.98
C ASN A 42 12.39 -4.05 -7.69
N CYS A 43 13.52 -3.91 -8.39
CA CYS A 43 13.86 -2.71 -9.18
C CYS A 43 12.89 -2.44 -10.35
N ASN A 44 12.12 -3.42 -10.79
CA ASN A 44 11.11 -3.27 -11.84
C ASN A 44 9.68 -3.08 -11.29
N ALA A 45 9.52 -2.93 -9.97
CA ALA A 45 8.21 -2.79 -9.36
C ALA A 45 7.48 -1.54 -9.87
N ARG A 46 6.22 -1.73 -10.28
CA ARG A 46 5.26 -0.67 -10.61
C ARG A 46 4.09 -0.74 -9.66
N ILE A 47 4.01 0.23 -8.74
CA ILE A 47 3.08 0.22 -7.61
C ILE A 47 2.03 1.33 -7.81
N ALA A 48 0.74 1.02 -7.73
CA ALA A 48 -0.31 2.02 -7.70
C ALA A 48 -0.60 2.45 -6.25
N LEU A 49 -0.55 3.74 -5.96
CA LEU A 49 -0.96 4.34 -4.69
C LEU A 49 -2.31 5.02 -4.89
N VAL A 50 -3.36 4.48 -4.28
CA VAL A 50 -4.74 4.94 -4.49
C VAL A 50 -5.27 5.62 -3.22
N SER A 51 -5.76 6.84 -3.34
CA SER A 51 -6.48 7.54 -2.26
C SER A 51 -7.77 8.15 -2.76
N ALA A 52 -8.58 8.79 -1.89
CA ALA A 52 -9.80 9.46 -2.32
C ALA A 52 -9.51 10.62 -3.28
N SER A 53 -8.39 11.32 -3.08
CA SER A 53 -7.88 12.34 -4.01
C SER A 53 -6.36 12.25 -4.17
N LEU A 54 -5.82 12.81 -5.26
CA LEU A 54 -4.37 12.90 -5.47
C LEU A 54 -3.67 13.79 -4.44
N SER A 55 -4.33 14.86 -4.01
CA SER A 55 -3.79 15.74 -2.97
C SER A 55 -3.68 15.01 -1.63
N GLU A 56 -4.68 14.19 -1.28
CA GLU A 56 -4.63 13.34 -0.09
C GLU A 56 -3.55 12.27 -0.21
N ALA A 57 -3.45 11.59 -1.37
CA ALA A 57 -2.41 10.59 -1.61
C ALA A 57 -1.01 11.20 -1.40
N ARG A 58 -0.77 12.39 -1.95
CA ARG A 58 0.48 13.12 -1.76
C ARG A 58 0.71 13.49 -0.29
N ALA A 59 -0.23 14.19 0.33
CA ALA A 59 -0.09 14.73 1.68
C ALA A 59 0.03 13.63 2.76
N VAL A 60 -0.62 12.48 2.55
CA VAL A 60 -0.68 11.39 3.55
C VAL A 60 0.28 10.26 3.22
N MET A 61 0.26 9.74 1.99
CA MET A 61 1.02 8.55 1.63
C MET A 61 2.45 8.86 1.19
N VAL A 62 2.72 10.07 0.65
CA VAL A 62 4.05 10.42 0.13
C VAL A 62 4.82 11.29 1.12
N GLU A 63 4.34 12.50 1.37
CA GLU A 63 5.00 13.55 2.15
C GLU A 63 4.59 13.53 3.64
N GLY A 64 3.59 12.72 4.01
CA GLY A 64 3.10 12.64 5.38
C GLY A 64 4.15 12.12 6.36
N GLU A 65 3.93 12.36 7.65
CA GLU A 65 4.82 11.90 8.75
C GLU A 65 5.03 10.38 8.76
N SER A 66 4.02 9.62 8.33
CA SER A 66 4.09 8.16 8.12
C SER A 66 4.09 7.77 6.65
N GLY A 67 4.39 8.73 5.75
CA GLY A 67 4.45 8.53 4.32
C GLY A 67 5.74 7.83 3.87
N ILE A 68 5.80 7.49 2.59
CA ILE A 68 6.88 6.73 1.98
C ILE A 68 8.23 7.44 2.11
N ILE A 69 8.27 8.76 1.92
CA ILE A 69 9.52 9.53 2.03
C ILE A 69 10.03 9.49 3.47
N ALA A 70 9.16 9.74 4.45
CA ALA A 70 9.50 9.71 5.88
C ALA A 70 9.91 8.31 6.37
N CYS A 71 9.38 7.26 5.75
CA CYS A 71 9.74 5.88 6.08
C CYS A 71 10.98 5.37 5.35
N SER A 72 11.50 6.08 4.35
CA SER A 72 12.66 5.63 3.57
C SER A 72 13.95 6.22 4.15
N PRO A 73 15.04 5.42 4.26
CA PRO A 73 16.31 5.96 4.70
C PRO A 73 16.88 6.94 3.64
N PRO A 74 17.67 7.96 4.03
CA PRO A 74 18.05 9.04 3.12
C PRO A 74 18.81 8.59 1.87
N ASP A 75 19.56 7.49 1.96
CA ASP A 75 20.33 6.87 0.87
C ASP A 75 19.46 6.14 -0.16
N ARG A 76 18.22 5.79 0.21
CA ARG A 76 17.27 5.02 -0.64
C ARG A 76 15.93 5.71 -0.81
N ALA A 77 15.85 6.97 -0.38
CA ALA A 77 14.63 7.75 -0.45
C ALA A 77 14.20 7.97 -1.91
N PRO A 78 12.92 7.70 -2.25
CA PRO A 78 12.43 7.97 -3.58
C PRO A 78 12.27 9.48 -3.83
N VAL A 79 12.46 9.87 -5.08
CA VAL A 79 12.16 11.23 -5.55
C VAL A 79 10.72 11.30 -6.00
N PHE A 80 9.98 12.31 -5.54
CA PHE A 80 8.62 12.57 -5.98
C PHE A 80 8.59 13.52 -7.18
N GLU A 81 8.09 13.03 -8.31
CA GLU A 81 7.90 13.75 -9.57
C GLU A 81 6.45 14.24 -9.66
N ALA A 82 6.18 15.46 -9.16
CA ALA A 82 4.82 16.00 -9.04
C ALA A 82 4.06 16.04 -10.37
N SER A 83 4.72 16.44 -11.47
CA SER A 83 4.11 16.51 -12.81
C SER A 83 3.65 15.16 -13.35
N LEU A 84 4.34 14.07 -12.95
CA LEU A 84 4.04 12.71 -13.37
C LEU A 84 3.25 11.92 -12.31
N ARG A 85 2.98 12.55 -11.16
CA ARG A 85 2.30 11.96 -10.00
C ARG A 85 2.97 10.65 -9.58
N ARG A 86 4.30 10.61 -9.60
CA ARG A 86 5.09 9.38 -9.48
C ARG A 86 6.23 9.52 -8.47
N LEU A 87 6.47 8.48 -7.69
CA LEU A 87 7.67 8.25 -6.91
C LEU A 87 8.63 7.36 -7.69
N ARG A 88 9.91 7.74 -7.73
CA ARG A 88 10.97 6.98 -8.38
C ARG A 88 12.09 6.70 -7.39
N TRP A 89 12.38 5.42 -7.16
CA TRP A 89 13.50 5.00 -6.35
C TRP A 89 14.80 5.02 -7.16
N PRO A 90 15.97 5.18 -6.51
CA PRO A 90 17.26 5.18 -7.19
C PRO A 90 17.57 3.86 -7.91
N ASN A 91 16.98 2.75 -7.44
CA ASN A 91 17.13 1.43 -8.05
C ASN A 91 16.27 1.20 -9.31
N GLY A 92 15.41 2.15 -9.68
CA GLY A 92 14.52 2.06 -10.85
C GLY A 92 13.06 1.73 -10.54
N ALA A 93 12.72 1.31 -9.32
CA ALA A 93 11.34 1.03 -8.93
C ALA A 93 10.48 2.29 -8.95
N GLN A 94 9.18 2.13 -9.22
CA GLN A 94 8.27 3.25 -9.41
C GLN A 94 6.93 3.02 -8.69
N ALA A 95 6.39 4.08 -8.09
CA ALA A 95 5.03 4.10 -7.57
C ALA A 95 4.25 5.29 -8.12
N GLN A 96 3.05 5.09 -8.64
CA GLN A 96 2.22 6.13 -9.25
C GLN A 96 0.97 6.38 -8.44
N LEU A 97 0.60 7.66 -8.28
CA LEU A 97 -0.56 8.08 -7.50
C LEU A 97 -1.81 8.11 -8.38
N PHE A 98 -2.90 7.55 -7.85
CA PHE A 98 -4.21 7.51 -8.46
C PHE A 98 -5.29 8.02 -7.51
N SER A 99 -6.31 8.63 -8.10
CA SER A 99 -7.53 9.03 -7.40
C SER A 99 -8.58 7.94 -7.55
N ALA A 100 -9.20 7.51 -6.45
CA ALA A 100 -10.35 6.64 -6.47
C ALA A 100 -11.60 7.30 -7.10
N ALA A 101 -11.60 8.64 -7.22
CA ALA A 101 -12.66 9.38 -7.90
C ALA A 101 -12.58 9.32 -9.43
N GLU A 102 -11.44 8.91 -9.99
CA GLU A 102 -11.20 8.80 -11.44
C GLU A 102 -10.82 7.35 -11.80
N PRO A 103 -11.74 6.38 -11.71
CA PRO A 103 -11.43 4.95 -11.86
C PRO A 103 -10.95 4.57 -13.26
N GLU A 104 -11.24 5.37 -14.28
CA GLU A 104 -10.79 5.16 -15.66
C GLU A 104 -9.27 5.30 -15.80
N SER A 105 -8.63 6.11 -14.94
CA SER A 105 -7.17 6.29 -14.90
C SER A 105 -6.42 5.01 -14.50
N LEU A 106 -7.10 4.06 -13.85
CA LEU A 106 -6.54 2.76 -13.45
C LEU A 106 -6.57 1.71 -14.58
N ARG A 107 -7.33 1.94 -15.67
CA ARG A 107 -7.48 0.96 -16.76
C ARG A 107 -6.39 1.04 -17.84
N GLY A 108 -5.52 2.04 -17.80
CA GLY A 108 -4.46 2.27 -18.81
C GLY A 108 -3.07 1.71 -18.49
N PRO A 109 -2.53 1.87 -17.25
CA PRO A 109 -1.17 1.42 -16.93
C PRO A 109 -1.15 -0.04 -16.41
N GLN A 110 -0.14 -0.81 -16.83
CA GLN A 110 0.16 -2.13 -16.25
C GLN A 110 0.80 -1.97 -14.87
N HIS A 111 0.08 -2.36 -13.81
CA HIS A 111 0.55 -2.31 -12.43
C HIS A 111 0.79 -3.72 -11.90
N SER A 112 1.90 -3.92 -11.20
CA SER A 112 2.17 -5.19 -10.53
C SER A 112 1.47 -5.25 -9.17
N HIS A 113 1.33 -4.11 -8.49
CA HIS A 113 0.81 -4.04 -7.12
C HIS A 113 -0.01 -2.76 -6.91
N ALA A 114 -0.97 -2.78 -6.00
CA ALA A 114 -1.76 -1.61 -5.62
C ALA A 114 -1.90 -1.50 -4.10
N CYS A 115 -1.71 -0.30 -3.54
CA CYS A 115 -1.98 0.05 -2.15
C CYS A 115 -3.05 1.13 -2.11
N ARG A 116 -4.12 0.92 -1.32
CA ARG A 116 -5.18 1.92 -1.12
C ARG A 116 -5.30 2.31 0.34
N THR A 117 -5.35 3.60 0.62
CA THR A 117 -5.73 4.11 1.95
C THR A 117 -7.16 4.65 1.91
N GLY A 118 -7.99 4.25 2.86
CA GLY A 118 -9.35 4.78 2.97
C GLY A 118 -10.06 4.33 4.23
N SER A 119 -10.76 5.27 4.86
CA SER A 119 -11.80 5.00 5.86
C SER A 119 -13.16 5.28 5.19
N LYS A 120 -13.93 4.21 4.96
CA LYS A 120 -15.39 4.14 4.75
C LYS A 120 -15.93 3.90 3.31
N ARG A 121 -16.91 2.97 3.29
CA ARG A 121 -17.83 2.39 2.28
C ARG A 121 -17.40 1.17 1.43
N ILE A 122 -17.70 0.00 2.03
CA ILE A 122 -18.20 -1.31 1.51
C ILE A 122 -17.18 -2.14 0.72
N LEU A 123 -16.83 -3.40 1.05
CA LEU A 123 -17.59 -4.55 1.58
C LEU A 123 -17.27 -4.96 3.04
N HIS A 124 -18.30 -5.47 3.73
CA HIS A 124 -18.20 -6.17 5.01
C HIS A 124 -17.55 -7.55 4.82
N GLN A 125 -16.65 -7.92 5.73
CA GLN A 125 -16.78 -9.21 6.41
C GLN A 125 -16.51 -9.00 7.89
N SER A 126 -17.53 -9.34 8.66
CA SER A 126 -17.60 -9.34 10.10
C SER A 126 -16.51 -10.21 10.72
N SER A 127 -16.08 -9.78 11.91
CA SER A 127 -15.41 -10.56 12.94
C SER A 127 -15.68 -12.06 12.86
N VAL A 128 -14.63 -12.86 12.86
CA VAL A 128 -14.70 -14.23 13.37
C VAL A 128 -13.63 -14.33 14.45
N CYS A 129 -14.12 -14.33 15.69
CA CYS A 129 -13.47 -14.96 16.82
C CYS A 129 -13.04 -16.38 16.44
N ASP A 130 -11.92 -16.81 17.00
CA ASP A 130 -11.49 -18.20 17.19
C ASP A 130 -12.53 -19.25 16.78
N ASP A 131 -12.24 -20.03 15.75
CA ASP A 131 -12.36 -21.49 15.86
C ASP A 131 -11.61 -22.20 14.74
N ARG A 132 -10.86 -23.19 15.19
CA ARG A 132 -10.13 -24.18 14.42
C ARG A 132 -11.04 -24.93 13.44
N TRP A 133 -10.39 -25.67 12.54
CA TRP A 133 -10.89 -26.77 11.70
C TRP A 133 -11.02 -26.48 10.20
N TYR A 134 -9.84 -26.50 9.57
CA TYR A 134 -9.54 -27.31 8.40
C TYR A 134 -10.38 -28.60 8.34
N ASN A 135 -11.20 -28.79 7.28
CA ASN A 135 -11.16 -29.98 6.40
C ASN A 135 -12.18 -29.88 5.24
N PRO A 136 -11.76 -29.90 3.95
CA PRO A 136 -12.66 -30.17 2.85
C PRO A 136 -12.85 -31.69 2.65
N ILE A 137 -14.10 -32.12 2.57
CA ILE A 137 -14.50 -33.51 2.31
C ILE A 137 -14.13 -33.92 0.88
N ARG A 138 -13.29 -34.97 0.81
CA ARG A 138 -13.26 -36.17 -0.05
C ARG A 138 -13.18 -36.07 -1.59
N CYS A 139 -12.24 -36.84 -2.14
CA CYS A 139 -12.60 -38.10 -2.81
C CYS A 139 -12.75 -39.21 -1.75
#